data_AF-A0AA36GIH3-F1
#
_entry.id   AF-A0AA36GIH3-F1
#
_cell.length_a   1.000
_cell.length_b   1.000
_cell.length_c   1.000
_cell.angle_alpha   90.00
_cell.angle_beta   90.00
_cell.angle_gamma   90.00
#
_symmetry.space_group_name_H-M   'P 1'
#
loop_
_entity.id
_entity.type
_entity.pdbx_description
1 polymer ?
#
loop_
_entity_poly.entity_id
_entity_poly.type
_entity_poly.pdbx_seq_one_letter_code
_entity_poly.pdbx_strand_id
1 'polypeptide(L)'
;MRLLLVFLAVIVLAEGHVAYIGLPSLCDVCQKLVGFVKEKLGGKVGDARELATGFCEKKAPFLLRGPCKSLVADKMGAIVNLLGEKADVKGICTKIKLCKN
;
A
#
# COMPACT_ATOMS: atom_id res chain seq x y z
N MET A 1 3.02 25.99 -37.25
CA MET A 1 1.78 25.33 -36.76
C MET A 1 1.95 23.87 -36.37
N ARG A 2 2.68 23.04 -37.15
CA ARG A 2 2.98 21.64 -36.79
C ARG A 2 3.75 21.46 -35.48
N LEU A 3 4.71 22.35 -35.17
CA LEU A 3 5.44 22.31 -33.89
C LEU A 3 4.52 22.51 -32.66
N LEU A 4 3.52 23.40 -32.74
CA LEU A 4 2.63 23.69 -31.60
C LEU A 4 1.77 22.47 -31.22
N LEU A 5 1.32 21.69 -32.21
CA LEU A 5 0.57 20.45 -32.01
C LEU A 5 1.42 19.35 -31.35
N VAL A 6 2.71 19.29 -31.69
CA VAL A 6 3.65 18.35 -31.06
C VAL A 6 3.88 18.72 -29.59
N PHE A 7 4.03 20.01 -29.29
CA PHE A 7 4.16 20.48 -27.90
C PHE A 7 2.91 20.19 -27.05
N LEU A 8 1.71 20.41 -27.59
CA LEU A 8 0.46 20.07 -26.89
C LEU A 8 0.32 18.55 -26.67
N ALA A 9 0.69 17.72 -27.64
CA ALA A 9 0.67 16.26 -27.47
C ALA A 9 1.66 15.78 -26.39
N VAL A 10 2.85 16.39 -26.30
CA VAL A 10 3.83 16.08 -25.24
C VAL A 10 3.31 16.46 -23.85
N ILE A 11 2.60 17.59 -23.72
CA ILE A 11 1.99 18.02 -22.45
C ILE A 11 0.83 17.08 -22.05
N VAL A 12 -0.05 16.71 -22.99
CA VAL A 12 -1.14 15.75 -22.75
C VAL A 12 -0.61 14.37 -22.33
N LEU A 13 0.52 13.94 -22.90
CA LEU A 13 1.21 12.74 -22.44
C LEU A 13 1.76 12.93 -21.02
N ALA A 14 2.33 14.09 -20.66
CA ALA A 14 2.87 14.32 -19.32
C ALA A 14 1.81 14.20 -18.21
N GLU A 15 0.58 14.64 -18.44
CA GLU A 15 -0.52 14.47 -17.46
C GLU A 15 -1.07 13.02 -17.41
N GLY A 16 -0.83 12.23 -18.46
CA GLY A 16 -1.21 10.82 -18.54
C GLY A 16 -0.14 9.80 -18.10
N HIS A 17 1.08 10.23 -17.75
CA HIS A 17 2.21 9.33 -17.43
C HIS A 17 2.61 9.28 -15.95
N VAL A 18 1.86 9.90 -15.04
CA VAL A 18 2.02 9.72 -13.57
C VAL A 18 1.47 8.36 -13.10
N ALA A 19 1.71 7.30 -13.86
CA ALA A 19 1.28 5.94 -13.56
C ALA A 19 2.29 4.85 -13.97
N TYR A 20 3.37 5.18 -14.70
CA TYR A 20 4.18 4.14 -15.38
C TYR A 20 5.60 3.96 -14.87
N ILE A 21 6.08 4.79 -13.94
CA ILE A 21 7.22 4.41 -13.10
C ILE A 21 6.62 3.71 -11.89
N GLY A 22 6.36 2.41 -12.04
CA GLY A 22 5.81 1.53 -11.00
C GLY A 22 6.80 1.31 -9.86
N LEU A 23 7.28 2.39 -9.24
CA LEU A 23 8.04 2.31 -8.02
C LEU A 23 7.07 1.83 -6.95
N PRO A 24 7.36 0.73 -6.26
CA PRO A 24 6.46 0.26 -5.24
C PRO A 24 6.26 1.36 -4.20
N SER A 25 5.00 1.65 -3.89
CA SER A 25 4.66 2.64 -2.87
C SER A 25 4.35 1.97 -1.54
N LEU A 26 4.40 2.76 -0.47
CA LEU A 26 3.97 2.28 0.84
C LEU A 26 2.45 2.00 0.89
N CYS A 27 1.67 2.63 0.00
CA CYS A 27 0.25 2.29 -0.21
C CYS A 27 0.09 0.88 -0.77
N ASP A 28 0.85 0.51 -1.81
CA ASP A 28 0.79 -0.84 -2.40
C ASP A 28 1.19 -1.92 -1.40
N VAL A 29 2.24 -1.65 -0.62
CA VAL A 29 2.70 -2.54 0.46
C VAL A 29 1.61 -2.68 1.53
N CYS A 30 0.99 -1.57 1.94
CA CYS A 30 -0.13 -1.61 2.89
C CYS A 30 -1.27 -2.49 2.37
N GLN A 31 -1.73 -2.27 1.14
CA GLN A 31 -2.88 -3.00 0.60
C GLN A 31 -2.60 -4.50 0.51
N LYS A 32 -1.42 -4.88 0.02
CA LYS A 32 -1.00 -6.29 -0.05
C LYS A 32 -0.86 -6.91 1.34
N LEU A 33 -0.32 -6.16 2.30
CA LEU A 33 -0.17 -6.63 3.67
C LEU A 33 -1.52 -6.82 4.35
N VAL A 34 -2.42 -5.84 4.28
CA VAL A 34 -3.76 -5.91 4.88
C VAL A 34 -4.56 -7.04 4.25
N GLY A 35 -4.47 -7.23 2.93
CA GLY A 35 -5.07 -8.38 2.25
C GLY A 35 -4.52 -9.72 2.74
N PHE A 36 -3.20 -9.83 2.88
CA PHE A 36 -2.55 -11.03 3.40
C PHE A 36 -2.95 -11.33 4.85
N VAL A 37 -2.96 -10.31 5.70
CA VAL A 37 -3.41 -10.41 7.10
C VAL A 37 -4.86 -10.83 7.15
N LYS A 38 -5.76 -10.20 6.37
CA LYS A 38 -7.19 -10.55 6.31
C LYS A 38 -7.42 -12.01 5.91
N GLU A 39 -6.64 -12.55 4.98
CA GLU A 39 -6.74 -13.95 4.54
C GLU A 39 -6.24 -14.92 5.63
N LYS A 40 -5.19 -14.56 6.37
CA LYS A 40 -4.50 -15.46 7.31
C LYS A 40 -4.98 -15.35 8.75
N LEU A 41 -5.59 -14.24 9.14
CA LEU A 41 -6.05 -14.02 10.50
C LEU A 41 -7.52 -14.34 10.70
N GLY A 42 -7.76 -15.44 11.43
CA GLY A 42 -9.02 -15.68 12.12
C GLY A 42 -9.25 -14.80 13.37
N GLY A 43 -8.65 -13.60 13.45
CA GLY A 43 -9.00 -12.58 14.47
C GLY A 43 -8.08 -12.38 15.69
N LYS A 44 -6.86 -12.94 15.75
CA LYS A 44 -5.93 -12.76 16.90
C LYS A 44 -4.74 -11.83 16.60
N VAL A 45 -4.63 -10.70 17.30
CA VAL A 45 -3.60 -9.65 17.06
C VAL A 45 -2.14 -10.13 17.18
N GLY A 46 -1.85 -11.05 18.12
CA GLY A 46 -0.49 -11.59 18.32
C GLY A 46 0.05 -12.28 17.07
N ASP A 47 -0.77 -13.18 16.49
CA ASP A 47 -0.48 -13.87 15.24
C ASP A 47 -0.34 -12.87 14.07
N ALA A 48 -1.04 -11.74 14.13
CA ALA A 48 -1.04 -10.70 13.09
C ALA A 48 0.33 -10.07 12.88
N ARG A 49 1.00 -9.70 13.99
CA ARG A 49 2.28 -8.99 13.91
C ARG A 49 3.39 -9.88 13.37
N GLU A 50 3.44 -11.13 13.79
CA GLU A 50 4.46 -12.08 13.31
C GLU A 50 4.23 -12.41 11.84
N LEU A 51 2.98 -12.71 11.45
CA LEU A 51 2.59 -12.93 10.05
C LEU A 51 2.93 -11.72 9.17
N ALA A 52 2.62 -10.52 9.64
CA ALA A 52 2.89 -9.29 8.93
C ALA A 52 4.38 -8.98 8.80
N THR A 53 5.17 -9.27 9.84
CA THR A 53 6.63 -9.14 9.79
C THR A 53 7.22 -10.12 8.79
N GLY A 54 6.74 -11.37 8.77
CA GLY A 54 7.12 -12.37 7.77
C GLY A 54 6.74 -11.95 6.35
N PHE A 55 5.59 -11.29 6.17
CA PHE A 55 5.22 -10.68 4.90
C PHE A 55 6.22 -9.59 4.47
N CYS A 56 6.60 -8.68 5.38
CA CYS A 56 7.56 -7.63 5.07
C CYS A 56 8.91 -8.19 4.60
N GLU A 57 9.41 -9.25 5.24
CA GLU A 57 10.68 -9.84 4.85
C GLU A 57 10.64 -10.56 3.49
N LYS A 58 9.55 -11.29 3.24
CA LYS A 58 9.46 -12.22 2.09
C LYS A 58 8.83 -11.60 0.85
N LYS A 59 7.90 -10.64 1.03
CA LYS A 59 7.03 -10.14 -0.03
C LYS A 59 7.12 -8.63 -0.26
N ALA A 60 7.59 -7.85 0.72
CA ALA A 60 7.81 -6.43 0.47
C ALA A 60 9.06 -6.22 -0.41
N PRO A 61 9.01 -5.26 -1.33
CA PRO A 61 10.19 -4.83 -2.09
C PRO A 61 11.35 -4.48 -1.17
N PHE A 62 12.57 -4.80 -1.59
CA PHE A 62 13.77 -4.66 -0.75
C PHE A 62 13.89 -3.26 -0.11
N LEU A 63 13.68 -2.20 -0.91
CA LEU A 63 13.74 -0.80 -0.47
C LEU A 63 12.64 -0.42 0.54
N LEU A 64 11.54 -1.18 0.59
CA LEU A 64 10.40 -0.93 1.47
C LEU A 64 10.32 -1.88 2.67
N ARG A 65 11.27 -2.81 2.84
CA ARG A 65 11.24 -3.74 3.99
C ARG A 65 11.28 -3.01 5.32
N GLY A 66 12.17 -2.02 5.46
CA GLY A 66 12.25 -1.17 6.66
C GLY A 66 10.94 -0.41 6.92
N PRO A 67 10.45 0.40 5.96
CA PRO A 67 9.15 1.07 6.06
C PRO A 67 7.97 0.12 6.34
N CYS A 68 7.97 -1.08 5.76
CA CYS A 68 6.96 -2.11 6.01
C CYS A 68 7.01 -2.58 7.47
N LYS A 69 8.19 -2.86 8.02
CA LYS A 69 8.35 -3.23 9.44
C LYS A 69 7.88 -2.12 10.38
N SER A 70 8.19 -0.85 10.08
CA SER A 70 7.68 0.29 10.85
C SER A 70 6.16 0.38 10.81
N LEU A 71 5.57 0.19 9.63
CA LEU A 71 4.11 0.10 9.48
C LEU A 71 3.51 -1.03 10.34
N VAL A 72 4.12 -2.21 10.37
CA VAL A 72 3.67 -3.33 11.21
C VAL A 72 3.79 -2.99 12.70
N ALA A 73 4.90 -2.40 13.12
CA ALA A 73 5.10 -2.00 14.51
C ALA A 73 4.04 -0.98 14.96
N ASP A 74 3.82 0.06 14.15
CA ASP A 74 3.04 1.23 14.53
C ASP A 74 1.54 1.09 14.26
N LYS A 75 1.16 0.37 13.19
CA LYS A 75 -0.22 0.38 12.66
C LYS A 75 -0.95 -0.96 12.76
N MET A 76 -0.28 -2.07 13.06
CA MET A 76 -0.92 -3.39 13.02
C MET A 76 -2.12 -3.51 13.99
N GLY A 77 -2.07 -2.89 15.17
CA GLY A 77 -3.22 -2.86 16.09
C GLY A 77 -4.44 -2.19 15.46
N ALA A 78 -4.24 -1.05 14.79
CA ALA A 78 -5.32 -0.36 14.08
C ALA A 78 -5.82 -1.17 12.89
N ILE A 79 -4.93 -1.82 12.13
CA ILE A 79 -5.30 -2.68 11.00
C ILE A 79 -6.21 -3.81 11.45
N VAL A 80 -5.88 -4.51 12.54
CA VAL A 80 -6.71 -5.62 13.05
C VAL A 80 -8.07 -5.12 13.55
N ASN A 81 -8.11 -3.98 14.25
CA ASN A 81 -9.38 -3.38 14.70
C ASN A 81 -10.27 -3.04 13.50
N LEU A 82 -9.73 -2.38 12.48
CA LEU A 82 -10.47 -2.00 11.28
C LEU A 82 -10.92 -3.22 10.45
N LEU A 83 -10.16 -4.31 10.46
CA LEU A 83 -10.58 -5.58 9.85
C LEU A 83 -11.80 -6.19 10.58
N GLY A 84 -11.85 -6.07 11.90
CA GLY A 84 -13.02 -6.46 12.71
C GLY A 84 -14.29 -5.67 12.36
N GLU A 85 -14.13 -4.39 11.99
CA GLU A 85 -15.21 -3.52 11.52
C GLU A 85 -15.65 -3.78 10.07
N LYS A 86 -15.13 -4.84 9.42
CA LYS A 86 -15.39 -5.20 8.00
C LYS A 86 -14.99 -4.13 6.99
N ALA A 87 -14.05 -3.24 7.32
CA ALA A 87 -13.51 -2.28 6.38
C ALA A 87 -12.81 -2.97 5.20
N ASP A 88 -12.90 -2.38 4.00
CA ASP A 88 -12.19 -2.87 2.82
C ASP A 88 -10.70 -2.48 2.88
N VAL A 89 -9.87 -3.19 2.10
CA VAL A 89 -8.41 -3.06 2.13
C VAL A 89 -7.95 -1.64 1.80
N LYS A 90 -8.56 -0.98 0.81
CA LYS A 90 -8.22 0.40 0.44
C LYS A 90 -8.61 1.35 1.56
N GLY A 91 -9.83 1.22 2.08
CA GLY A 91 -10.34 2.01 3.19
C GLY A 91 -9.46 1.94 4.44
N ILE A 92 -8.97 0.75 4.78
CA ILE A 92 -8.02 0.55 5.91
C ILE A 92 -6.73 1.35 5.68
N CYS A 93 -6.11 1.18 4.52
CA CYS A 93 -4.85 1.85 4.19
C CYS A 93 -4.99 3.38 4.06
N THR A 94 -6.17 3.87 3.65
CA THR A 94 -6.50 5.31 3.67
C THR A 94 -6.68 5.82 5.10
N LYS A 95 -7.40 5.08 5.97
CA LYS A 95 -7.60 5.46 7.38
C LYS A 95 -6.30 5.58 8.16
N ILE A 96 -5.31 4.72 7.88
CA ILE A 96 -3.97 4.82 8.49
C ILE A 96 -3.01 5.76 7.73
N LYS A 97 -3.53 6.54 6.77
CA LYS A 97 -2.84 7.61 6.02
C LYS A 97 -1.69 7.13 5.14
N LEU A 98 -1.76 5.89 4.65
CA LEU A 98 -0.75 5.33 3.73
C LEU A 98 -1.19 5.40 2.27
N CYS A 99 -2.49 5.40 2.03
CA CYS A 99 -3.09 5.67 0.73
C CYS A 99 -3.82 7.01 0.76
N LYS A 100 -3.83 7.69 -0.38
CA LYS A 100 -4.75 8.82 -0.62
C LYS A 100 -6.14 8.26 -0.96
N ASN A 101 -7.17 9.06 -0.68
CA ASN A 101 -8.56 8.70 -0.95
C ASN A 101 -8.82 8.65 -2.47
#